data_AF-A0A9D1VKN6-F1
#
_entry.id   AF-A0A9D1VKN6-F1
#
_cell.length_a   1.000
_cell.length_b   1.000
_cell.length_c   1.000
_cell.angle_alpha   90.00
_cell.angle_beta   90.00
_cell.angle_gamma   90.00
#
_symmetry.space_group_name_H-M   'P 1'
#
loop_
_entity.id
_entity.type
_entity.pdbx_description
1 polymer ?
#
loop_
_entity_poly.entity_id
_entity_poly.type
_entity_poly.pdbx_seq_one_letter_code
_entity_poly.pdbx_strand_id
1 'polypeptide(L)'
;DEYVAEYGEKPLGEFVREIVGIDMNAAKEAFSEYLDGTNLDSRQIYFVNQIVEYIVHNGVMKDFSVLQEPPFTDQGSIVDIFADLNMWTGIKKVIDQINANAMAA
;
A
#
# COMPACT_ATOMS: atom_id res chain seq x y z
N ASP A 1 16.86 29.77 12.12
CA ASP A 1 16.56 29.09 13.40
C ASP A 1 15.20 29.63 13.85
N GLU A 2 14.05 29.00 13.67
CA GLU A 2 13.62 27.62 13.92
C GLU A 2 12.58 27.21 12.87
N TYR A 3 12.92 26.27 11.97
CA TYR A 3 11.99 25.66 11.00
C TYR A 3 12.12 24.13 10.99
N VAL A 4 12.63 23.55 12.07
CA VAL A 4 12.97 22.12 12.18
C VAL A 4 12.39 21.54 13.47
N ALA A 5 11.06 21.60 13.64
CA ALA A 5 10.43 21.14 14.89
C ALA A 5 9.34 20.07 14.73
N GLU A 6 8.79 19.78 13.55
CA GLU A 6 7.69 18.78 13.47
C GLU A 6 7.73 17.85 12.25
N TYR A 7 8.58 18.09 11.26
CA TYR A 7 8.70 17.20 10.11
C TYR A 7 10.17 17.05 9.76
N GLY A 8 10.73 15.87 10.07
CA GLY A 8 12.08 15.48 9.65
C GLY A 8 12.26 15.72 8.15
N GLU A 9 13.46 16.15 7.77
CA GLU A 9 13.86 16.55 6.41
C GLU A 9 13.45 15.52 5.34
N LYS A 10 12.22 15.61 4.83
CA LYS A 10 11.79 14.90 3.63
C LYS A 10 12.18 15.76 2.43
N PRO A 11 13.09 15.31 1.57
CA PRO A 11 13.50 16.09 0.41
C PRO A 11 12.29 16.40 -0.45
N LEU A 12 12.20 17.64 -0.91
CA LEU A 12 11.10 18.24 -1.68
C LEU A 12 10.62 17.38 -2.88
N GLY A 13 11.45 16.44 -3.36
CA GLY A 13 11.09 15.46 -4.38
C GLY A 13 10.04 14.43 -3.95
N GLU A 14 9.87 14.13 -2.65
CA GLU A 14 8.74 13.32 -2.16
C GLU A 14 7.41 14.10 -2.25
N PHE A 15 7.43 15.43 -2.10
CA PHE A 15 6.23 16.27 -2.09
C PHE A 15 5.58 16.46 -3.47
N VAL A 16 6.37 16.50 -4.55
CA VAL A 16 5.82 16.70 -5.91
C VAL A 16 5.05 15.47 -6.40
N ARG A 17 5.28 14.30 -5.80
CA ARG A 17 4.57 13.05 -6.14
C ARG A 17 3.35 12.74 -5.31
N GLU A 18 3.22 13.33 -4.12
CA GLU A 18 1.99 13.28 -3.33
C GLU A 18 0.79 13.86 -4.10
N ILE A 19 1.04 14.69 -5.13
CA ILE A 19 0.00 15.35 -5.95
C ILE A 19 -0.36 14.57 -7.21
N VAL A 20 0.46 13.61 -7.65
CA VAL A 20 0.13 12.71 -8.77
C VAL A 20 -0.21 11.35 -8.19
N GLY A 21 -1.36 11.28 -7.51
CA GLY A 21 -1.92 10.02 -7.01
C GLY A 21 -1.85 8.97 -8.11
N ILE A 22 -1.35 7.78 -7.76
CA ILE A 22 -1.26 6.67 -8.70
C ILE A 22 -2.66 6.47 -9.29
N ASP A 23 -2.77 6.43 -10.62
CA ASP A 23 -4.05 6.17 -11.28
C ASP A 23 -4.68 4.93 -10.65
N MET A 24 -5.89 5.06 -10.11
CA MET A 24 -6.59 3.98 -9.42
C MET A 24 -6.68 2.71 -10.30
N ASN A 25 -6.75 2.86 -11.62
CA ASN A 25 -6.75 1.74 -12.55
C ASN A 25 -5.36 1.10 -12.65
N ALA A 26 -4.28 1.88 -12.65
CA ALA A 26 -2.92 1.33 -12.64
C ALA A 26 -2.61 0.58 -11.32
N ALA A 27 -3.09 1.10 -10.19
CA ALA A 27 -2.98 0.41 -8.91
C ALA A 27 -3.79 -0.91 -8.93
N LYS A 28 -5.05 -0.87 -9.38
CA LYS A 28 -5.87 -2.08 -9.52
C LYS A 28 -5.29 -3.10 -10.50
N GLU A 29 -4.71 -2.65 -11.60
CA GLU A 29 -4.04 -3.50 -12.59
C GLU A 29 -2.83 -4.21 -11.97
N ALA A 30 -2.02 -3.50 -11.19
CA ALA A 30 -0.89 -4.10 -10.47
C ALA A 30 -1.33 -5.18 -9.47
N PHE A 31 -2.53 -5.07 -8.90
CA PHE A 31 -3.13 -6.05 -8.00
C PHE A 31 -4.15 -7.00 -8.67
N SER A 32 -4.32 -6.94 -10.00
CA SER A 32 -5.35 -7.70 -10.71
C SER A 32 -5.22 -9.22 -10.54
N GLU A 33 -4.00 -9.75 -10.44
CA GLU A 33 -3.73 -11.16 -10.14
C GLU A 33 -4.39 -11.62 -8.82
N TYR A 34 -4.51 -10.71 -7.85
CA TYR A 34 -5.10 -10.97 -6.54
C TYR A 34 -6.60 -10.62 -6.49
N LEU A 35 -7.04 -9.60 -7.22
CA LEU A 35 -8.44 -9.13 -7.20
C LEU A 35 -9.35 -9.89 -8.19
N ASP A 36 -8.81 -10.34 -9.32
CA ASP A 36 -9.54 -11.07 -10.36
C ASP A 36 -9.29 -12.59 -10.30
N GLY A 37 -8.23 -13.01 -9.59
CA GLY A 37 -7.89 -14.41 -9.36
C GLY A 37 -8.80 -15.04 -8.31
N THR A 38 -9.40 -16.18 -8.63
CA THR A 38 -10.39 -16.94 -7.81
C THR A 38 -9.89 -17.49 -6.46
N ASN A 39 -8.76 -17.00 -5.93
CA ASN A 39 -8.07 -17.61 -4.79
C ASN A 39 -8.14 -16.80 -3.50
N LEU A 40 -8.64 -15.56 -3.52
CA LEU A 40 -8.82 -14.77 -2.30
C LEU A 40 -10.23 -14.92 -1.72
N ASP A 41 -10.30 -14.99 -0.39
CA ASP A 41 -11.57 -14.85 0.33
C ASP A 41 -11.97 -13.37 0.48
N SER A 42 -13.22 -13.12 0.91
CA SER A 42 -13.74 -11.76 1.03
C SER A 42 -12.93 -10.85 1.97
N ARG A 43 -12.30 -11.41 3.01
CA ARG A 43 -11.49 -10.64 3.97
C ARG A 43 -10.15 -10.26 3.34
N GLN A 44 -9.55 -11.18 2.59
CA GLN A 44 -8.32 -10.94 1.84
C GLN A 44 -8.56 -9.90 0.72
N ILE A 45 -9.65 -10.02 -0.03
CA ILE A 45 -10.04 -9.03 -1.05
C ILE A 45 -10.23 -7.65 -0.42
N TYR A 46 -10.94 -7.56 0.71
CA TYR A 46 -11.11 -6.31 1.45
C TYR A 46 -9.76 -5.70 1.82
N PHE A 47 -8.86 -6.50 2.40
CA PHE A 47 -7.53 -6.04 2.80
C PHE A 47 -6.71 -5.51 1.62
N VAL A 48 -6.70 -6.23 0.49
CA VAL A 48 -6.00 -5.79 -0.73
C VAL A 48 -6.60 -4.49 -1.28
N ASN A 49 -7.92 -4.32 -1.25
CA ASN A 49 -8.56 -3.07 -1.65
C ASN A 49 -8.14 -1.90 -0.75
N GLN A 50 -7.99 -2.12 0.56
CA GLN A 50 -7.48 -1.08 1.47
C GLN A 50 -6.02 -0.70 1.16
N ILE A 51 -5.19 -1.66 0.73
CA ILE A 51 -3.82 -1.37 0.27
C ILE A 51 -3.87 -0.48 -0.98
N VAL A 52 -4.72 -0.82 -1.94
CA VAL A 52 -4.90 -0.04 -3.18
C VAL A 52 -5.35 1.38 -2.85
N GLU A 53 -6.39 1.55 -2.02
CA GLU A 53 -6.89 2.85 -1.58
C GLU A 53 -5.79 3.67 -0.89
N TYR A 54 -5.06 3.06 0.06
CA TYR A 54 -3.97 3.72 0.75
C TYR A 54 -2.89 4.21 -0.21
N ILE A 55 -2.43 3.36 -1.14
CA ILE A 55 -1.38 3.71 -2.09
C ILE A 55 -1.84 4.79 -3.07
N VAL A 56 -3.09 4.76 -3.52
CA VAL A 56 -3.63 5.81 -4.40
C VAL A 56 -3.69 7.16 -3.69
N HIS A 57 -4.04 7.17 -2.39
CA HIS A 57 -4.12 8.39 -1.60
C HIS A 57 -2.76 8.93 -1.15
N ASN A 58 -1.80 8.06 -0.79
CA ASN A 58 -0.53 8.45 -0.19
C ASN A 58 0.67 8.31 -1.14
N GLY A 59 0.46 7.79 -2.34
CA GLY A 59 1.47 7.52 -3.37
C GLY A 59 2.34 6.29 -3.09
N VAL A 60 2.75 6.05 -1.85
CA VAL A 60 3.61 4.93 -1.45
C VAL A 60 3.24 4.38 -0.07
N MET A 61 3.52 3.10 0.16
CA MET A 61 3.38 2.45 1.47
C MET A 61 4.75 1.95 1.95
N LYS A 62 5.48 2.80 2.67
CA LYS A 62 6.83 2.49 3.20
C LYS A 62 6.79 1.95 4.63
N ASP A 63 5.88 2.48 5.44
CA ASP A 63 5.66 2.03 6.79
C ASP A 63 4.54 0.98 6.81
N PHE A 64 4.88 -0.26 7.17
CA PHE A 64 3.92 -1.35 7.26
C PHE A 64 3.21 -1.39 8.62
N SER A 65 3.56 -0.53 9.57
CA SER A 65 2.87 -0.43 10.86
C SER A 65 1.40 -0.03 10.69
N VAL A 66 1.08 0.75 9.65
CA VAL A 66 -0.29 1.16 9.29
C VAL A 66 -1.22 -0.02 9.04
N LEU A 67 -0.69 -1.19 8.67
CA LEU A 67 -1.48 -2.42 8.46
C LEU A 67 -2.00 -3.03 9.77
N GLN A 68 -1.56 -2.50 10.91
CA GLN A 68 -2.02 -2.89 12.25
C GLN A 68 -3.11 -1.94 12.79
N GLU A 69 -3.57 -1.00 11.98
CA GLU A 69 -4.60 -0.03 12.34
C GLU A 69 -5.81 -0.13 11.40
N PRO A 70 -7.00 0.36 11.80
CA PRO A 70 -8.13 0.53 10.89
C PRO A 70 -7.75 1.41 9.69
N PRO A 71 -8.22 1.10 8.47
CA PRO A 71 -9.23 0.07 8.14
C PRO A 71 -8.66 -1.35 7.93
N PHE A 72 -7.34 -1.55 7.95
CA PHE A 72 -6.73 -2.85 7.66
C PHE A 72 -7.11 -3.94 8.68
N THR A 73 -7.35 -3.56 9.93
CA THR A 73 -7.74 -4.50 11.00
C THR A 73 -9.24 -4.78 11.08
N ASP A 74 -10.08 -4.15 10.25
CA ASP A 74 -11.55 -4.24 10.37
C ASP A 74 -12.07 -5.66 10.11
N GLN A 75 -11.34 -6.48 9.37
CA GLN A 75 -11.70 -7.87 9.02
C GLN A 75 -10.77 -8.92 9.66
N GLY A 76 -9.96 -8.51 10.65
CA GLY A 76 -8.94 -9.33 11.30
C GLY A 76 -7.54 -8.79 11.08
N SER A 77 -6.56 -9.29 11.85
CA SER A 77 -5.18 -8.88 11.65
C SER A 77 -4.59 -9.48 10.37
N ILE A 78 -3.51 -8.89 9.87
CA ILE A 78 -2.80 -9.40 8.69
C ILE A 78 -2.42 -10.88 8.81
N VAL A 79 -2.04 -11.34 10.01
CA VAL A 79 -1.67 -12.74 10.26
C VAL A 79 -2.88 -13.67 10.28
N ASP A 80 -4.06 -13.17 10.64
CA ASP A 80 -5.31 -13.93 10.62
C ASP A 80 -5.90 -14.04 9.20
N ILE A 81 -5.72 -12.98 8.41
CA ILE A 81 -6.24 -12.88 7.04
C ILE A 81 -5.33 -13.63 6.05
N PHE A 82 -4.00 -13.56 6.23
CA PHE A 82 -3.01 -14.20 5.37
C PHE A 82 -2.22 -15.29 6.10
N ALA A 83 -2.89 -16.41 6.39
CA ALA A 83 -2.25 -17.58 7.00
C ALA A 83 -1.16 -18.21 6.09
N ASP A 84 -1.31 -18.11 4.76
CA ASP A 84 -0.27 -18.49 3.81
C ASP A 84 0.71 -17.32 3.60
N LEU A 85 1.92 -17.47 4.12
CA LEU A 85 2.98 -16.48 4.01
C LEU A 85 3.43 -16.24 2.56
N ASN A 86 3.25 -17.20 1.65
CA ASN A 86 3.61 -17.01 0.25
C ASN A 86 2.68 -16.00 -0.43
N MET A 87 1.39 -16.04 -0.08
CA MET A 87 0.40 -15.09 -0.57
C MET A 87 0.72 -13.67 -0.10
N TRP A 88 0.98 -13.49 1.20
CA TRP A 88 1.39 -12.19 1.73
C TRP A 88 2.70 -11.68 1.10
N THR A 89 3.68 -12.57 0.91
CA THR A 89 4.96 -12.22 0.26
C THR A 89 4.74 -11.73 -1.17
N GLY A 90 3.81 -12.33 -1.91
CA GLY A 90 3.42 -11.90 -3.25
C GLY A 90 2.80 -10.49 -3.25
N ILE A 91 1.83 -10.23 -2.37
CA ILE A 91 1.19 -8.92 -2.20
C ILE A 91 2.24 -7.85 -1.83
N LYS A 92 3.11 -8.15 -0.86
CA LYS A 92 4.19 -7.25 -0.45
C LYS A 92 5.12 -6.91 -1.61
N LYS A 93 5.46 -7.89 -2.46
CA LYS A 93 6.30 -7.65 -3.63
C LYS A 93 5.67 -6.66 -4.61
N VAL A 94 4.35 -6.71 -4.80
CA VAL A 94 3.62 -5.73 -5.62
C VAL A 94 3.72 -4.33 -5.01
N ILE A 95 3.51 -4.20 -3.69
CA ILE A 95 3.68 -2.92 -2.97
C ILE A 95 5.10 -2.38 -3.16
N ASP A 96 6.13 -3.21 -2.97
CA ASP A 96 7.53 -2.83 -3.12
C ASP A 96 7.81 -2.36 -4.57
N GLN A 97 7.25 -3.01 -5.59
CA GLN A 97 7.40 -2.61 -6.99
C GLN A 97 6.73 -1.26 -7.28
N ILE A 98 5.53 -1.03 -6.75
CA ILE A 98 4.84 0.24 -6.89
C ILE A 98 5.66 1.37 -6.23
N ASN A 99 6.13 1.14 -5.00
CA ASN A 99 6.98 2.10 -4.29
C ASN A 99 8.27 2.40 -5.08
N ALA A 100 8.92 1.39 -5.64
CA ALA A 100 10.14 1.55 -6.43
C ALA A 100 9.87 2.38 -7.70
N ASN A 101 8.78 2.08 -8.42
CA ASN A 101 8.37 2.83 -9.61
C ASN A 101 8.05 4.29 -9.26
N ALA A 102 7.34 4.52 -8.15
CA ALA A 102 7.02 5.86 -7.66
C ALA A 102 8.28 6.63 -7.23
N MET A 103 9.36 5.97 -6.81
CA MET A 103 10.62 6.63 -6.44
C MET A 103 11.56 6.88 -7.65
N ALA A 104 11.49 6.04 -8.67
CA ALA A 104 12.40 6.08 -9.82
C ALA A 104 12.00 7.10 -10.91
N ALA A 105 10.73 7.48 -10.98
CA ALA A 105 10.25 8.44 -11.98
C ALA A 105 10.81 9.86 -11.74
#